data_AF-A0A3S4YYM3-F1
#
_entry.id   AF-A0A3S4YYM3-F1
#
_cell.length_a   1.000
_cell.length_b   1.000
_cell.length_c   1.000
_cell.angle_alpha   90.00
_cell.angle_beta   90.00
_cell.angle_gamma   90.00
#
_symmetry.space_group_name_H-M   'P 1'
#
loop_
_entity.id
_entity.type
_entity.pdbx_description
1 polymer ?
#
loop_
_entity_poly.entity_id
_entity_poly.type
_entity_poly.pdbx_seq_one_letter_code
_entity_poly.pdbx_strand_id
1 'polypeptide(L)'
;MTDPLKDALNAFFPSDPVHHPSHYTAGPPCPGCGRPIECIDITRTMDFCLGNVVKYAWRARLKGHPIEDLEKARQYLDFEIERLKEES
;
A
#
# COMPACT_ATOMS: atom_id res chain seq x y z
N MET A 1 32.28 -0.55 -6.56
CA MET A 1 32.65 0.86 -6.29
C MET A 1 31.37 1.66 -6.35
N THR A 2 30.94 2.29 -5.26
CA THR A 2 29.71 3.10 -5.22
C THR A 2 29.94 4.41 -5.98
N ASP A 3 28.88 4.91 -6.61
CA ASP A 3 28.91 6.12 -7.44
C ASP A 3 28.85 7.36 -6.52
N PRO A 4 29.92 8.18 -6.44
CA PRO A 4 29.99 9.33 -5.55
C PRO A 4 28.88 10.36 -5.79
N LEU A 5 28.34 10.42 -7.02
CA LEU A 5 27.22 11.29 -7.37
C LEU A 5 25.91 10.78 -6.74
N LYS A 6 25.68 9.47 -6.71
CA LYS A 6 24.51 8.89 -6.03
C LYS A 6 24.56 9.09 -4.52
N ASP A 7 25.74 8.93 -3.92
CA ASP A 7 25.92 9.11 -2.49
C ASP A 7 25.67 10.57 -2.06
N ALA A 8 26.14 11.54 -2.86
CA ALA A 8 25.86 12.97 -2.65
C ALA A 8 24.38 13.33 -2.89
N LEU A 9 23.74 12.73 -3.91
CA LEU A 9 22.32 12.96 -4.21
C LEU A 9 21.42 12.43 -3.09
N ASN A 10 21.71 11.23 -2.57
CA ASN A 10 20.99 10.64 -1.43
C ASN A 10 21.21 11.43 -0.13
N ALA A 11 22.36 12.08 0.05
CA ALA A 11 22.61 12.95 1.20
C ALA A 11 21.80 14.27 1.13
N PHE A 12 21.56 14.80 -0.07
CA PHE A 12 20.78 16.03 -0.29
C PHE A 12 19.26 15.80 -0.35
N PHE A 13 18.82 14.66 -0.87
CA PHE A 13 17.42 14.24 -0.95
C PHE A 13 17.28 12.84 -0.38
N PRO A 14 17.31 12.68 0.95
CA PRO A 14 17.18 11.37 1.55
C PRO A 14 15.86 10.75 1.09
N SER A 15 15.95 9.63 0.36
CA SER A 15 14.78 8.80 0.11
C SER A 15 14.32 8.34 1.49
N ASP A 16 13.18 8.86 1.95
CA ASP A 16 12.59 8.45 3.20
C ASP A 16 11.49 7.43 2.90
N PRO A 17 11.83 6.12 2.83
CA PRO A 17 10.85 5.08 2.53
C PRO A 17 9.82 4.88 3.64
N VAL A 18 9.94 5.60 4.76
CA VAL A 18 9.02 5.55 5.90
C VAL A 18 8.08 6.75 5.90
N HIS A 19 8.62 7.97 5.78
CA HIS A 19 7.83 9.20 5.84
C HIS A 19 7.43 9.76 4.47
N HIS A 20 8.21 9.50 3.40
CA HIS A 20 7.91 9.95 2.03
C HIS A 20 8.17 8.88 0.95
N PRO A 21 7.46 7.74 0.98
CA PRO A 21 7.82 6.64 0.11
C PRO A 21 7.27 6.92 -1.29
N SER A 22 8.12 6.81 -2.32
CA SER A 22 7.83 7.26 -3.68
C SER A 22 6.59 6.62 -4.31
N HIS A 23 6.16 5.46 -3.81
CA HIS A 23 4.99 4.73 -4.29
C HIS A 23 3.65 5.19 -3.68
N TYR A 24 3.62 6.25 -2.85
CA TYR A 24 2.38 6.81 -2.27
C TYR A 24 1.85 8.09 -2.96
N THR A 25 2.63 8.73 -3.83
CA THR A 25 2.18 9.91 -4.60
C THR A 25 1.37 9.57 -5.85
N ALA A 26 1.17 8.27 -6.13
CA ALA A 26 0.54 7.78 -7.36
C ALA A 26 -0.99 7.62 -7.27
N GLY A 27 -1.60 7.96 -6.12
CA GLY A 27 -3.05 7.94 -5.95
C GLY A 27 -3.76 9.09 -6.70
N PRO A 28 -5.06 8.96 -7.01
CA PRO A 28 -5.83 10.07 -7.56
C PRO A 28 -5.91 11.22 -6.54
N PRO A 29 -6.01 12.49 -7.00
CA PRO A 29 -6.18 13.62 -6.10
C PRO A 29 -7.53 13.51 -5.37
N CYS A 30 -7.50 13.73 -4.05
CA CYS A 30 -8.68 13.82 -3.22
C CYS A 30 -9.55 15.01 -3.66
N PRO A 31 -10.84 14.82 -3.98
CA PRO A 31 -11.70 15.91 -4.46
C PRO A 31 -11.85 17.08 -3.47
N GLY A 32 -11.71 16.82 -2.16
CA GLY A 32 -11.91 17.85 -1.14
C GLY A 32 -10.67 18.68 -0.80
N CYS A 33 -9.47 18.09 -0.84
CA CYS A 33 -8.23 18.76 -0.41
C CYS A 33 -7.08 18.68 -1.41
N GLY A 34 -7.25 18.02 -2.56
CA GLY A 34 -6.26 17.94 -3.64
C GLY A 34 -5.07 17.02 -3.38
N ARG A 35 -4.85 16.54 -2.14
CA ARG A 35 -3.75 15.60 -1.87
C ARG A 35 -3.99 14.24 -2.53
N PRO A 36 -2.96 13.50 -2.97
CA PRO A 36 -3.11 12.13 -3.44
C PRO A 36 -3.76 11.24 -2.37
N ILE A 37 -4.76 10.45 -2.75
CA ILE A 37 -5.37 9.47 -1.85
C ILE A 37 -4.41 8.30 -1.66
N GLU A 38 -4.12 7.98 -0.41
CA GLU A 38 -3.29 6.86 -0.03
C GLU A 38 -4.16 5.68 0.38
N CYS A 39 -3.64 4.46 0.24
CA CYS A 39 -4.37 3.25 0.66
C CYS A 39 -4.80 3.32 2.14
N ILE A 40 -3.95 3.91 3.01
CA ILE A 40 -4.25 4.06 4.44
C ILE A 40 -5.46 4.97 4.71
N ASP A 41 -5.77 5.91 3.81
CA ASP A 41 -6.92 6.79 3.95
C ASP A 41 -8.24 6.01 3.96
N ILE A 42 -8.26 4.88 3.25
CA ILE A 42 -9.40 3.97 3.16
C ILE A 42 -9.29 2.87 4.21
N THR A 43 -8.14 2.21 4.32
CA THR A 43 -8.02 0.98 5.11
C THR A 43 -7.95 1.20 6.63
N ARG A 44 -7.65 2.43 7.10
CA ARG A 44 -7.51 2.70 8.54
C ARG A 44 -8.81 2.53 9.34
N THR A 45 -9.97 2.58 8.68
CA THR A 45 -11.29 2.40 9.33
C THR A 45 -11.88 1.02 9.04
N MET A 46 -11.13 0.13 8.41
CA MET A 46 -11.58 -1.21 8.05
C MET A 46 -11.08 -2.23 9.08
N ASP A 47 -11.82 -3.33 9.21
CA ASP A 47 -11.35 -4.49 9.96
C ASP A 47 -10.06 -5.04 9.36
N PHE A 48 -9.23 -5.67 10.20
CA PHE A 48 -7.88 -6.08 9.83
C PHE A 48 -7.82 -6.90 8.53
N CYS A 49 -8.72 -7.88 8.39
CA CYS A 49 -8.77 -8.73 7.20
C CYS A 49 -9.18 -7.93 5.96
N LEU A 50 -10.33 -7.24 6.02
CA LEU A 50 -10.86 -6.46 4.90
C LEU A 50 -9.93 -5.31 4.48
N GLY A 51 -9.28 -4.65 5.44
CA GLY A 51 -8.27 -3.63 5.17
C GLY A 51 -7.06 -4.20 4.40
N ASN A 52 -6.62 -5.42 4.74
CA ASN A 52 -5.55 -6.08 3.98
C ASN A 52 -6.03 -6.52 2.58
N VAL A 53 -7.28 -6.97 2.42
CA VAL A 53 -7.85 -7.26 1.09
C VAL A 53 -7.72 -6.04 0.17
N VAL A 54 -8.20 -4.88 0.63
CA VAL A 54 -8.12 -3.63 -0.14
C VAL A 54 -6.67 -3.22 -0.40
N LYS A 55 -5.81 -3.29 0.62
CA LYS A 55 -4.38 -2.95 0.50
C LYS A 55 -3.68 -3.75 -0.60
N TYR A 56 -3.87 -5.06 -0.62
CA TYR A 56 -3.21 -5.91 -1.61
C TYR A 56 -3.82 -5.76 -3.01
N ALA A 57 -5.15 -5.61 -3.11
CA ALA A 57 -5.78 -5.27 -4.39
C ALA A 57 -5.28 -3.93 -4.96
N TRP A 58 -5.09 -2.91 -4.11
CA TRP A 58 -4.53 -1.62 -4.50
C TRP A 58 -3.07 -1.75 -4.96
N ARG A 59 -2.25 -2.49 -4.20
CA ARG A 59 -0.82 -2.69 -4.52
C ARG A 59 -0.57 -3.44 -5.81
N ALA A 60 -1.46 -4.34 -6.22
CA ALA A 60 -1.30 -5.15 -7.42
C ALA A 60 -1.02 -4.31 -8.68
N ARG A 61 -1.52 -3.07 -8.75
CA ARG A 61 -1.28 -2.14 -9.87
C ARG A 61 -0.03 -1.27 -9.72
N LEU A 62 0.65 -1.30 -8.57
CA LEU A 62 1.71 -0.36 -8.20
C LEU A 62 3.08 -0.99 -7.92
N LYS A 63 3.14 -2.23 -7.43
CA LYS A 63 4.37 -2.85 -6.88
C LYS A 63 5.05 -3.90 -7.77
N GLY A 64 4.58 -4.09 -9.00
CA GLY A 64 5.24 -4.96 -10.00
C GLY A 64 5.01 -6.46 -9.85
N HIS A 65 4.30 -6.90 -8.80
CA HIS A 65 3.96 -8.31 -8.55
C HIS A 65 2.43 -8.51 -8.42
N PRO A 66 1.66 -8.23 -9.48
CA PRO A 66 0.19 -8.19 -9.41
C PRO A 66 -0.44 -9.50 -8.93
N ILE A 67 0.07 -10.65 -9.38
CA ILE A 67 -0.50 -11.96 -9.03
C ILE A 67 -0.28 -12.26 -7.54
N GLU A 68 0.94 -12.09 -7.04
CA GLU A 68 1.25 -12.34 -5.62
C GLU A 68 0.45 -11.43 -4.69
N ASP A 69 0.27 -10.15 -5.05
CA ASP A 69 -0.58 -9.25 -4.30
C ASP A 69 -2.06 -9.72 -4.34
N LEU A 70 -2.59 -10.12 -5.50
CA LEU A 70 -3.97 -10.64 -5.58
C LEU A 70 -4.18 -11.95 -4.81
N GLU A 71 -3.19 -12.84 -4.79
CA GLU A 71 -3.24 -14.06 -3.98
C GLU A 71 -3.28 -13.77 -2.47
N LYS A 72 -2.50 -12.76 -2.02
CA LYS A 72 -2.58 -12.27 -0.63
C LYS A 72 -3.95 -11.67 -0.34
N ALA A 73 -4.51 -10.89 -1.26
CA ALA A 73 -5.87 -10.35 -1.10
C ALA A 73 -6.90 -11.47 -0.92
N ARG A 74 -6.83 -12.54 -1.75
CA ARG A 74 -7.69 -13.73 -1.61
C ARG A 74 -7.54 -14.38 -0.24
N GLN A 75 -6.31 -14.61 0.22
CA GLN A 75 -6.06 -15.25 1.52
C GLN A 75 -6.68 -14.47 2.70
N TYR A 76 -6.58 -13.14 2.69
CA TYR A 76 -7.21 -12.31 3.73
C TYR A 76 -8.74 -12.30 3.65
N LEU A 77 -9.31 -12.45 2.46
CA LEU A 77 -10.74 -12.62 2.29
C LEU A 77 -11.20 -13.98 2.84
N ASP A 78 -10.44 -15.04 2.60
CA ASP A 78 -10.73 -16.36 3.15
C ASP A 78 -10.72 -16.33 4.69
N PHE A 79 -9.74 -15.65 5.31
CA PHE A 79 -9.72 -15.47 6.76
C PHE A 79 -10.96 -14.75 7.31
N GLU A 80 -11.44 -13.73 6.63
CA GLU A 80 -12.65 -13.01 7.05
C GLU A 80 -13.91 -13.88 6.92
N ILE A 81 -13.98 -14.69 5.85
CA ILE A 81 -15.08 -15.64 5.64
C ILE A 81 -15.12 -16.68 6.75
N GLU A 82 -13.98 -17.26 7.12
CA GLU A 82 -13.92 -18.25 8.21
C GLU A 82 -14.28 -17.62 9.57
N ARG A 83 -13.80 -16.41 9.87
CA ARG A 83 -14.20 -15.67 11.09
C ARG A 83 -15.73 -15.51 11.19
N LEU A 84 -16.37 -15.11 10.11
CA LEU A 84 -17.83 -14.91 10.09
C LEU A 84 -18.62 -16.22 10.19
N LYS A 85 -18.09 -17.33 9.67
CA LYS A 85 -18.69 -18.67 9.84
C LYS A 85 -18.61 -19.15 11.28
N GLU A 86 -17.53 -18.85 12.00
CA GLU A 86 -17.35 -19.23 13.41
C GLU A 86 -18.25 -18.42 14.36
N GLU A 87 -18.63 -17.20 13.98
CA GLU A 87 -19.51 -16.31 14.74
C GLU A 87 -21.02 -16.59 14.55
N SER A 88 -21.38 -17.47 13.60
CA SER A 88 -22.76 -17.86 13.27
C SER A 88 -23.23 -19.08 14.06
#